data_AF-A0A451AKE4-F1
#
_entry.id   AF-A0A451AKE4-F1
#
_cell.length_a   1.000
_cell.length_b   1.000
_cell.length_c   1.000
_cell.angle_alpha   90.00
_cell.angle_beta   90.00
_cell.angle_gamma   90.00
#
_symmetry.space_group_name_H-M   'P 1'
#
loop_
_entity.id
_entity.type
_entity.pdbx_description
1 polymer ?
#
loop_
_entity_poly.entity_id
_entity_poly.type
_entity_poly.pdbx_seq_one_letter_code
_entity_poly.pdbx_strand_id
1 'polypeptide(L)'
;VNDLKLDNQTACGKLYTDASGNVRCGTDANSGDITGVTAGTGLSGGGSAGAVTLNVNTAQIQKRVTDNCSVGQSIREIRANGTVVCEDGGPNYDSGWFTMQSQQGTNSFKQVSHNLGVYPSRVKVLVKAIDGANNGFIFEGSGSAQSDDDSSNNYGGVIFAYNQNYVRIWAPDK
;
A
#
# COMPACT_ATOMS: atom_id res chain seq x y z
N VAL A 1 31.18 -66.04 -4.09
CA VAL A 1 31.25 -64.57 -3.96
C VAL A 1 31.44 -64.31 -2.48
N ASN A 2 32.49 -63.58 -2.09
CA ASN A 2 32.81 -63.37 -0.67
C ASN A 2 31.88 -62.29 -0.13
N ASP A 3 30.73 -62.70 0.37
CA ASP A 3 29.79 -61.77 1.00
C ASP A 3 30.46 -61.14 2.24
N LEU A 4 30.24 -59.84 2.43
CA LEU A 4 30.83 -59.04 3.50
C LEU A 4 30.47 -59.62 4.89
N LYS A 5 31.46 -60.18 5.60
CA LYS A 5 31.28 -60.78 6.92
C LYS A 5 31.56 -59.72 8.01
N LEU A 6 30.51 -59.08 8.53
CA LEU A 6 30.60 -58.09 9.60
C LEU A 6 30.75 -58.77 10.98
N ASP A 7 31.89 -59.43 11.22
CA ASP A 7 32.39 -59.88 12.54
C ASP A 7 31.35 -60.38 13.57
N ASN A 8 30.37 -61.19 13.15
CA ASN A 8 29.34 -61.74 14.04
C ASN A 8 28.49 -60.68 14.79
N GLN A 9 28.43 -59.45 14.30
CA GLN A 9 27.66 -58.37 14.93
C GLN A 9 26.17 -58.53 14.63
N THR A 10 25.35 -58.68 15.66
CA THR A 10 23.88 -58.83 15.54
C THR A 10 23.14 -57.51 15.36
N ALA A 11 23.85 -56.37 15.49
CA ALA A 11 23.35 -55.03 15.19
C ALA A 11 24.51 -54.16 14.68
N CYS A 12 24.23 -53.31 13.68
CA CYS A 12 25.22 -52.34 13.18
C CYS A 12 24.63 -50.94 13.07
N GLY A 13 25.24 -49.97 13.77
CA GLY A 13 24.79 -48.57 13.76
C GLY A 13 25.19 -47.83 12.49
N LYS A 14 26.47 -47.90 12.11
CA LYS A 14 26.98 -47.39 10.82
C LYS A 14 28.06 -48.29 10.24
N LEU A 15 28.14 -48.35 8.91
CA LEU A 15 29.28 -48.95 8.21
C LEU A 15 30.34 -47.87 7.95
N TYR A 16 31.61 -48.21 8.15
CA TYR A 16 32.72 -47.36 7.78
C TYR A 16 33.88 -48.22 7.26
N THR A 17 34.74 -47.65 6.43
CA THR A 17 35.94 -48.32 5.95
C THR A 17 37.12 -47.95 6.84
N ASP A 18 37.88 -48.94 7.33
CA ASP A 18 39.08 -48.68 8.11
C ASP A 18 40.27 -48.25 7.23
N ALA A 19 41.38 -47.89 7.87
CA ALA A 19 42.61 -47.47 7.17
C ALA A 19 43.22 -48.57 6.28
N SER A 20 42.79 -49.82 6.44
CA SER A 20 43.24 -50.97 5.65
C SER A 20 42.27 -51.32 4.51
N GLY A 21 41.19 -50.55 4.32
CA GLY A 21 40.22 -50.75 3.25
C GLY A 21 39.12 -51.76 3.58
N ASN A 22 39.02 -52.24 4.83
CA ASN A 22 37.98 -53.19 5.23
C ASN A 22 36.72 -52.46 5.69
N VAL A 23 35.55 -52.92 5.25
CA VAL A 23 34.26 -52.41 5.75
C VAL A 23 33.97 -53.00 7.12
N ARG A 24 33.86 -52.13 8.13
CA ARG A 24 33.63 -52.48 9.53
C ARG A 24 32.32 -51.91 10.04
N CYS A 25 31.81 -52.54 11.10
CA CYS A 25 30.70 -52.02 11.86
C CYS A 25 31.16 -51.07 12.97
N GLY A 26 30.47 -49.95 13.15
CA GLY A 26 30.70 -49.00 14.24
C GLY A 26 29.41 -48.45 14.84
N THR A 27 29.56 -47.75 15.97
CA THR A 27 28.48 -46.98 16.58
C THR A 27 28.15 -45.78 15.71
N ASP A 28 26.87 -45.56 15.42
CA ASP A 28 26.44 -44.28 14.87
C ASP A 28 26.70 -43.19 15.92
N ALA A 29 27.48 -42.19 15.55
CA ALA A 29 27.82 -41.11 16.47
C ALA A 29 26.70 -40.07 16.57
N ASN A 30 25.58 -40.25 15.85
CA ASN A 30 24.56 -39.23 15.60
C ASN A 30 25.17 -37.92 15.07
N SER A 31 26.39 -37.97 14.55
CA SER A 31 27.07 -36.88 13.89
C SER A 31 26.71 -36.95 12.42
N GLY A 32 25.47 -36.60 12.09
CA GLY A 32 25.14 -36.25 10.71
C GLY A 32 26.03 -35.10 10.23
N ASP A 33 26.04 -34.83 8.93
CA ASP A 33 26.86 -33.76 8.35
C ASP A 33 26.64 -32.39 9.02
N ILE A 34 25.45 -32.20 9.61
CA ILE A 34 25.06 -31.01 10.37
C ILE A 34 25.12 -31.33 11.87
N THR A 35 25.96 -30.61 12.62
CA THR A 35 26.08 -30.73 14.08
C THR A 35 25.10 -29.86 14.85
N GLY A 36 24.36 -28.98 14.16
CA GLY A 36 23.29 -28.17 14.74
C GLY A 36 22.85 -27.03 13.82
N VAL A 37 21.64 -26.54 14.06
CA VAL A 37 21.03 -25.41 13.36
C VAL A 37 20.65 -24.36 14.39
N THR A 38 21.28 -23.20 14.31
CA THR A 38 20.92 -22.02 15.12
C THR A 38 20.16 -21.04 14.24
N ALA A 39 18.94 -20.68 14.65
CA ALA A 39 18.13 -19.72 13.91
C ALA A 39 18.73 -18.30 14.00
N GLY A 40 18.93 -17.66 12.84
CA GLY A 40 19.34 -16.26 12.76
C GLY A 40 18.16 -15.28 12.91
N THR A 41 18.44 -13.99 12.72
CA THR A 41 17.42 -12.93 12.74
C THR A 41 16.29 -13.23 11.75
N GLY A 42 15.04 -13.11 12.21
CA GLY A 42 13.85 -13.37 11.38
C GLY A 42 13.37 -14.82 11.38
N LEU A 43 14.08 -15.73 12.05
CA LEU A 43 13.72 -17.14 12.17
C LEU A 43 13.52 -17.54 13.65
N SER A 44 12.84 -18.65 13.89
CA SER A 44 12.72 -19.29 15.20
C SER A 44 12.82 -20.82 15.07
N GLY A 45 13.14 -21.50 16.17
CA GLY A 45 13.40 -22.94 16.17
C GLY A 45 14.90 -23.25 16.08
N GLY A 46 15.25 -24.32 15.36
CA GLY A 46 16.59 -24.90 15.37
C GLY A 46 16.71 -26.07 16.34
N GLY A 47 17.90 -26.67 16.38
CA GLY A 47 18.16 -27.87 17.17
C GLY A 47 19.55 -28.45 16.89
N SER A 48 20.08 -29.22 17.84
CA SER A 48 21.41 -29.84 17.75
C SER A 48 21.38 -31.31 17.28
N ALA A 49 20.20 -31.92 17.18
CA ALA A 49 20.03 -33.31 16.78
C ALA A 49 18.59 -33.62 16.32
N GLY A 50 18.41 -34.74 15.63
CA GLY A 50 17.10 -35.25 15.20
C GLY A 50 16.44 -34.41 14.09
N ALA A 51 15.12 -34.57 13.94
CA ALA A 51 14.35 -33.73 13.02
C ALA A 51 14.25 -32.32 13.61
N VAL A 52 14.78 -31.33 12.87
CA VAL A 52 14.80 -29.93 13.29
C VAL A 52 13.71 -29.14 12.56
N THR A 53 12.93 -28.36 13.31
CA THR A 53 11.96 -27.41 12.75
C THR A 53 12.53 -26.00 12.78
N LEU A 54 12.49 -25.33 11.63
CA LEU A 54 12.80 -23.92 11.48
C LEU A 54 11.56 -23.19 10.98
N ASN A 55 11.15 -22.15 11.68
CA ASN A 55 9.98 -21.35 11.34
C ASN A 55 10.42 -19.93 10.96
N VAL A 56 9.64 -19.30 10.09
CA VAL A 56 9.74 -17.86 9.86
C VAL A 56 9.09 -17.15 11.04
N ASN A 57 9.84 -16.28 11.71
CA ASN A 57 9.32 -15.49 12.81
C ASN A 57 8.58 -14.26 12.26
N THR A 58 7.26 -14.37 12.16
CA THR A 58 6.42 -13.31 11.57
C THR A 58 6.39 -12.02 12.39
N ALA A 59 6.79 -12.05 13.66
CA ALA A 59 6.94 -10.86 14.49
C ALA A 59 8.26 -10.10 14.23
N GLN A 60 9.17 -10.66 13.44
CA GLN A 60 10.43 -10.04 13.05
C GLN A 60 10.52 -9.80 11.53
N ILE A 61 9.72 -10.50 10.72
CA ILE A 61 9.57 -10.17 9.30
C ILE A 61 8.63 -8.96 9.17
N GLN A 62 8.91 -8.05 8.23
CA GLN A 62 8.34 -6.69 8.17
C GLN A 62 8.77 -5.71 9.27
N LYS A 63 9.86 -5.99 10.01
CA LYS A 63 10.44 -5.04 10.98
C LYS A 63 10.85 -3.69 10.38
N ARG A 64 11.07 -3.62 9.07
CA ARG A 64 11.44 -2.36 8.39
C ARG A 64 10.29 -1.36 8.23
N VAL A 65 9.07 -1.65 8.69
CA VAL A 65 7.99 -0.65 8.66
C VAL A 65 7.66 -0.36 10.10
N THR A 66 8.19 0.74 10.62
CA THR A 66 8.07 1.09 12.04
C THR A 66 6.85 1.94 12.35
N ASP A 67 6.23 2.54 11.32
CA ASP A 67 5.13 3.49 11.42
C ASP A 67 4.10 3.26 10.31
N ASN A 68 2.92 3.86 10.46
CA ASN A 68 1.87 3.88 9.45
C ASN A 68 1.59 5.32 9.00
N CYS A 69 0.94 5.44 7.83
CA CYS A 69 0.38 6.72 7.40
C CYS A 69 -0.97 6.97 8.06
N SER A 70 -1.31 8.25 8.25
CA SER A 70 -2.64 8.62 8.73
C SER A 70 -3.71 8.25 7.71
N VAL A 71 -4.96 8.10 8.18
CA VAL A 71 -6.09 7.83 7.29
C VAL A 71 -6.16 8.92 6.23
N GLY A 72 -6.29 8.52 4.95
CA GLY A 72 -6.29 9.44 3.81
C GLY A 72 -4.91 9.69 3.19
N GLN A 73 -3.85 9.11 3.76
CA GLN A 73 -2.49 9.15 3.22
C GLN A 73 -2.06 7.77 2.72
N SER A 74 -1.17 7.74 1.73
CA SER A 74 -0.53 6.53 1.23
C SER A 74 0.97 6.52 1.55
N ILE A 75 1.54 5.32 1.73
CA ILE A 75 3.00 5.16 1.82
C ILE A 75 3.57 5.39 0.42
N ARG A 76 4.36 6.46 0.26
CA ARG A 76 5.10 6.71 -0.98
C ARG A 76 6.49 6.08 -0.97
N GLU A 77 7.08 5.93 0.22
CA GLU A 77 8.44 5.44 0.41
C GLU A 77 8.59 4.80 1.79
N ILE A 78 9.39 3.75 1.88
CA ILE A 78 9.91 3.20 3.14
C ILE A 78 11.42 3.39 3.12
N ARG A 79 11.96 4.14 4.09
CA ARG A 79 13.39 4.41 4.16
C ARG A 79 14.16 3.17 4.64
N ALA A 80 15.47 3.15 4.40
CA ALA A 80 16.35 2.08 4.87
C ALA A 80 16.34 1.89 6.40
N ASN A 81 16.08 2.95 7.17
CA ASN A 81 15.94 2.90 8.63
C ASN A 81 14.56 2.40 9.11
N GLY A 82 13.63 2.18 8.19
CA GLY A 82 12.29 1.66 8.42
C GLY A 82 11.18 2.66 8.70
N THR A 83 11.51 3.96 8.69
CA THR A 83 10.50 5.02 8.75
C THR A 83 9.69 5.09 7.46
N VAL A 84 8.39 5.38 7.58
CA VAL A 84 7.51 5.61 6.43
C VAL A 84 7.55 7.06 6.01
N VAL A 85 7.46 7.28 4.71
CA VAL A 85 7.19 8.59 4.14
C VAL A 85 5.83 8.53 3.49
N CYS A 86 4.92 9.37 3.99
CA CYS A 86 3.54 9.41 3.55
C CYS A 86 3.33 10.51 2.53
N GLU A 87 2.44 10.29 1.57
CA GLU A 87 1.89 11.34 0.72
C GLU A 87 0.38 11.46 1.01
N ASP A 88 -0.14 12.68 0.89
CA ASP A 88 -1.59 12.88 0.93
C ASP A 88 -2.22 12.22 -0.28
N GLY A 89 -3.16 11.30 -0.04
CA GLY A 89 -3.98 10.70 -1.09
C GLY A 89 -5.15 11.60 -1.51
N GLY A 90 -5.36 12.70 -0.79
CA GLY A 90 -6.38 13.72 -1.07
C GLY A 90 -5.82 14.93 -1.83
N PRO A 91 -6.69 15.83 -2.30
CA PRO A 91 -6.23 17.08 -2.90
C PRO A 91 -5.49 17.93 -1.85
N ASN A 92 -4.49 18.71 -2.27
CA ASN A 92 -3.78 19.63 -1.37
C ASN A 92 -4.67 20.73 -0.78
N TYR A 93 -5.87 20.91 -1.33
CA TYR A 93 -6.91 21.79 -0.82
C TYR A 93 -8.29 21.19 -1.12
N ASP A 94 -9.15 21.16 -0.11
CA ASP A 94 -10.58 20.84 -0.24
C ASP A 94 -11.38 22.00 0.36
N SER A 95 -12.29 22.57 -0.44
CA SER A 95 -13.17 23.65 0.00
C SER A 95 -14.28 23.17 0.94
N GLY A 96 -14.49 21.86 1.03
CA GLY A 96 -15.74 21.27 1.49
C GLY A 96 -16.90 21.60 0.57
N TRP A 97 -18.11 21.24 1.02
CA TRP A 97 -19.35 21.59 0.33
C TRP A 97 -19.85 22.96 0.81
N PHE A 98 -20.24 23.81 -0.14
CA PHE A 98 -21.01 25.02 0.12
C PHE A 98 -22.16 25.12 -0.88
N THR A 99 -23.23 25.78 -0.47
CA THR A 99 -24.40 25.97 -1.34
C THR A 99 -24.16 27.15 -2.28
N MET A 100 -24.55 26.95 -3.54
CA MET A 100 -24.52 27.96 -4.59
C MET A 100 -25.74 27.75 -5.48
N GLN A 101 -26.30 28.83 -6.02
CA GLN A 101 -27.53 28.79 -6.81
C GLN A 101 -27.39 29.60 -8.09
N SER A 102 -28.02 29.11 -9.16
CA SER A 102 -28.19 29.80 -10.43
C SER A 102 -29.27 30.89 -10.31
N GLN A 103 -29.24 31.90 -11.19
CA GLN A 103 -30.20 33.02 -11.23
C GLN A 103 -30.25 33.84 -9.94
N GLN A 104 -29.08 34.09 -9.32
CA GLN A 104 -28.95 34.85 -8.07
C GLN A 104 -28.01 36.05 -8.21
N GLY A 105 -27.81 36.58 -9.42
CA GLY A 105 -26.96 37.76 -9.61
C GLY A 105 -25.52 37.48 -9.21
N THR A 106 -24.95 38.39 -8.41
CA THR A 106 -23.60 38.24 -7.83
C THR A 106 -23.42 37.01 -6.96
N ASN A 107 -24.50 36.40 -6.46
CA ASN A 107 -24.44 35.17 -5.67
C ASN A 107 -24.35 33.91 -6.52
N SER A 108 -24.53 34.02 -7.84
CA SER A 108 -24.19 32.98 -8.82
C SER A 108 -22.70 32.98 -9.17
N PHE A 109 -21.87 33.69 -8.40
CA PHE A 109 -20.42 33.64 -8.43
C PHE A 109 -19.82 33.35 -7.05
N LYS A 110 -18.77 32.52 -7.01
CA LYS A 110 -17.96 32.30 -5.81
C LYS A 110 -16.48 32.28 -6.14
N GLN A 111 -15.70 32.99 -5.32
CA GLN A 111 -14.25 32.84 -5.28
C GLN A 111 -13.85 32.12 -3.99
N VAL A 112 -13.03 31.08 -4.13
CA VAL A 112 -12.53 30.24 -3.06
C VAL A 112 -11.00 30.33 -3.02
N SER A 113 -10.44 30.70 -1.87
CA SER A 113 -8.97 30.76 -1.69
C SER A 113 -8.43 29.39 -1.29
N HIS A 114 -7.49 28.86 -2.07
CA HIS A 114 -6.86 27.57 -1.80
C HIS A 114 -5.47 27.71 -1.15
N ASN A 115 -4.90 28.92 -1.12
CA ASN A 115 -3.65 29.26 -0.43
C ASN A 115 -2.43 28.40 -0.83
N LEU A 116 -2.44 27.80 -2.03
CA LEU A 116 -1.31 26.98 -2.49
C LEU A 116 -0.14 27.86 -2.98
N GLY A 117 -0.39 29.11 -3.37
CA GLY A 117 0.64 30.05 -3.85
C GLY A 117 1.28 29.65 -5.18
N VAL A 118 0.77 28.60 -5.83
CA VAL A 118 1.25 28.04 -7.09
C VAL A 118 0.05 27.60 -7.94
N TYR A 119 0.23 27.51 -9.26
CA TYR A 119 -0.81 26.98 -10.14
C TYR A 119 -1.04 25.50 -9.80
N PRO A 120 -2.26 25.09 -9.44
CA PRO A 120 -2.57 23.69 -9.21
C PRO A 120 -2.34 22.87 -10.49
N SER A 121 -1.74 21.69 -10.36
CA SER A 121 -1.57 20.74 -11.47
C SER A 121 -2.89 20.11 -11.91
N ARG A 122 -3.87 20.04 -11.00
CA ARG A 122 -5.22 19.54 -11.25
C ARG A 122 -6.20 20.27 -10.34
N VAL A 123 -7.34 20.67 -10.90
CA VAL A 123 -8.49 21.20 -10.14
C VAL A 123 -9.71 20.39 -10.54
N LYS A 124 -10.48 19.94 -9.54
CA LYS A 124 -11.79 19.32 -9.73
C LYS A 124 -12.83 20.11 -8.97
N VAL A 125 -13.83 20.63 -9.67
CA VAL A 125 -15.02 21.25 -9.05
C VAL A 125 -16.16 20.26 -9.15
N LEU A 126 -16.78 19.96 -8.01
CA LEU A 126 -17.91 19.04 -7.91
C LEU A 126 -19.17 19.80 -7.52
N VAL A 127 -20.27 19.47 -8.18
CA VAL A 127 -21.59 20.06 -7.93
C VAL A 127 -22.52 18.94 -7.50
N LYS A 128 -23.11 19.06 -6.32
CA LYS A 128 -24.13 18.12 -5.83
C LYS A 128 -25.50 18.78 -5.93
N ALA A 129 -26.43 18.14 -6.64
CA ALA A 129 -27.83 18.55 -6.59
C ALA A 129 -28.43 18.20 -5.23
N ILE A 130 -29.09 19.17 -4.58
CA ILE A 130 -29.65 19.03 -3.23
C ILE A 130 -31.19 18.92 -3.24
N ASP A 131 -31.80 19.08 -4.41
CA ASP A 131 -33.24 19.03 -4.64
C ASP A 131 -33.55 18.59 -6.09
N GLY A 132 -34.84 18.54 -6.43
CA GLY A 132 -35.32 18.17 -7.75
C GLY A 132 -35.11 16.70 -8.11
N ALA A 133 -35.30 16.38 -9.39
CA ALA A 133 -35.23 15.01 -9.92
C ALA A 133 -33.82 14.38 -9.82
N ASN A 134 -32.78 15.21 -9.70
CA ASN A 134 -31.38 14.80 -9.63
C ASN A 134 -30.82 14.84 -8.19
N ASN A 135 -31.66 15.00 -7.16
CA ASN A 135 -31.18 15.11 -5.79
C ASN A 135 -30.22 13.96 -5.41
N GLY A 136 -29.04 14.32 -4.90
CA GLY A 136 -27.97 13.39 -4.53
C GLY A 136 -26.96 13.09 -5.64
N PHE A 137 -27.24 13.45 -6.89
CA PHE A 137 -26.31 13.27 -8.00
C PHE A 137 -25.18 14.29 -7.92
N ILE A 138 -23.98 13.87 -8.31
CA ILE A 138 -22.78 14.72 -8.34
C ILE A 138 -22.28 14.81 -9.78
N PHE A 139 -22.10 16.04 -10.24
CA PHE A 139 -21.60 16.38 -11.56
C PHE A 139 -20.26 17.12 -11.44
N GLU A 140 -19.40 17.02 -12.44
CA GLU A 140 -18.19 17.84 -12.51
C GLU A 140 -18.50 19.19 -13.15
N GLY A 141 -17.94 20.26 -12.58
CA GLY A 141 -17.93 21.57 -13.25
C GLY A 141 -17.19 21.49 -14.58
N SER A 142 -17.67 22.20 -15.58
CA SER A 142 -17.07 22.28 -16.90
C SER A 142 -16.17 23.52 -16.99
N GLY A 143 -15.07 23.48 -17.74
CA GLY A 143 -14.26 24.68 -18.02
C GLY A 143 -14.92 25.66 -19.01
N SER A 144 -16.06 25.28 -19.57
CA SER A 144 -16.80 26.02 -20.60
C SER A 144 -18.31 25.92 -20.40
N ALA A 145 -19.03 27.00 -20.72
CA ALA A 145 -20.49 27.04 -20.72
C ALA A 145 -21.04 25.99 -21.70
N GLN A 146 -21.97 25.16 -21.27
CA GLN A 146 -22.55 24.11 -22.12
C GLN A 146 -23.81 24.59 -22.89
N SER A 147 -24.32 25.79 -22.62
CA SER A 147 -25.45 26.40 -23.33
C SER A 147 -25.46 27.92 -23.16
N ASP A 148 -25.84 28.64 -24.21
CA ASP A 148 -26.12 30.08 -24.20
C ASP A 148 -27.54 30.37 -23.72
N ASP A 149 -27.83 31.62 -23.38
CA ASP A 149 -29.08 32.10 -22.79
C ASP A 149 -30.15 32.51 -23.83
N ASP A 150 -29.88 32.29 -25.11
CA ASP A 150 -30.62 32.82 -26.27
C ASP A 150 -31.92 32.06 -26.64
N SER A 151 -32.32 31.04 -25.87
CA SER A 151 -33.57 30.30 -26.10
C SER A 151 -34.19 29.84 -24.79
N SER A 152 -35.50 29.53 -24.74
CA SER A 152 -36.22 29.04 -23.54
C SER A 152 -35.76 27.66 -23.00
N ASN A 153 -34.54 27.25 -23.31
CA ASN A 153 -33.94 26.00 -22.89
C ASN A 153 -33.53 26.06 -21.41
N ASN A 154 -33.51 24.89 -20.76
CA ASN A 154 -32.96 24.75 -19.42
C ASN A 154 -31.44 24.93 -19.48
N TYR A 155 -30.88 25.86 -18.71
CA TYR A 155 -29.44 26.04 -18.55
C TYR A 155 -28.95 25.29 -17.32
N GLY A 156 -27.75 24.75 -17.41
CA GLY A 156 -27.13 24.01 -16.33
C GLY A 156 -25.62 23.92 -16.52
N GLY A 157 -24.98 23.32 -15.52
CA GLY A 157 -23.52 23.25 -15.45
C GLY A 157 -22.94 24.42 -14.66
N VAL A 158 -21.76 24.20 -14.11
CA VAL A 158 -20.99 25.19 -13.38
C VAL A 158 -19.68 25.38 -14.11
N ILE A 159 -19.32 26.63 -14.37
CA ILE A 159 -18.04 26.96 -14.98
C ILE A 159 -17.04 27.28 -13.89
N PHE A 160 -15.79 26.88 -14.07
CA PHE A 160 -14.73 27.31 -13.17
C PHE A 160 -13.44 27.67 -13.90
N ALA A 161 -12.67 28.53 -13.24
CA ALA A 161 -11.32 28.90 -13.64
C ALA A 161 -10.48 29.04 -12.37
N TYR A 162 -9.16 28.92 -12.48
CA TYR A 162 -8.28 28.98 -11.33
C TYR A 162 -6.97 29.68 -11.65
N ASN A 163 -6.31 30.16 -10.60
CA ASN A 163 -4.96 30.68 -10.67
C ASN A 163 -4.11 30.18 -9.49
N GLN A 164 -3.03 30.88 -9.15
CA GLN A 164 -2.13 30.47 -8.06
C GLN A 164 -2.75 30.58 -6.66
N ASN A 165 -3.85 31.31 -6.52
CA ASN A 165 -4.43 31.67 -5.22
C ASN A 165 -5.89 31.26 -5.07
N TYR A 166 -6.65 31.27 -6.17
CA TYR A 166 -8.09 31.15 -6.16
C TYR A 166 -8.61 30.14 -7.17
N VAL A 167 -9.70 29.47 -6.79
CA VAL A 167 -10.66 28.86 -7.72
C VAL A 167 -11.88 29.79 -7.78
N ARG A 168 -12.29 30.13 -8.99
CA ARG A 168 -13.48 30.93 -9.27
C ARG A 168 -14.52 30.06 -9.94
N ILE A 169 -15.76 30.20 -9.49
CA ILE A 169 -16.87 29.30 -9.81
C ILE A 169 -18.05 30.19 -10.20
N TRP A 170 -18.70 29.85 -11.31
CA TRP A 170 -19.86 30.54 -11.84
C TRP A 170 -20.98 29.55 -12.11
N ALA A 171 -22.14 29.82 -11.53
CA ALA A 171 -23.40 29.23 -11.94
C ALA A 171 -24.05 30.16 -13.00
N PRO A 172 -24.92 29.63 -13.88
CA PRO A 172 -25.65 30.45 -14.83
C PRO A 172 -26.44 31.55 -14.12
N ASP A 173 -26.48 32.71 -14.74
CA ASP A 173 -27.24 33.88 -14.32
C ASP A 173 -27.62 34.65 -15.60
N LYS A 174 -28.85 35.15 -15.67
CA LYS A 174 -29.35 35.91 -16.84
C LYS A 174 -29.46 37.38 -16.50
#